data_AF-A0AAJ0U3X4-F1
#
_entry.id   AF-A0AAJ0U3X4-F1
#
_cell.length_a   1.000
_cell.length_b   1.000
_cell.length_c   1.000
_cell.angle_alpha   90.00
_cell.angle_beta   90.00
_cell.angle_gamma   90.00
#
_symmetry.space_group_name_H-M   'P 1'
#
loop_
_entity.id
_entity.type
_entity.pdbx_description
1 polymer ?
#
loop_
_entity_poly.entity_id
_entity_poly.type
_entity_poly.pdbx_seq_one_letter_code
_entity_poly.pdbx_strand_id
1 'polypeptide(L)' 'MFQDVFNYKPKEQDYRIWLVLNPATWLVPILMSVFLLGILIHAFLFSVSPYSEYWVADAAPAVEAAPAPAAAPAE' A
#
# COMPACT_ATOMS: atom_id res chain seq x y z
N MET A 1 -11.77 33.81 -30.13
CA MET A 1 -10.63 32.86 -30.19
C MET A 1 -10.21 32.33 -28.81
N PHE A 2 -10.44 33.03 -27.70
CA PHE A 2 -10.10 32.53 -26.35
C PHE A 2 -11.19 31.72 -25.64
N GLN A 3 -12.42 31.65 -26.18
CA GLN A 3 -13.52 30.93 -25.52
C GLN A 3 -13.35 29.41 -25.53
N ASP A 4 -12.62 28.85 -26.50
CA ASP A 4 -12.40 27.40 -26.60
C ASP A 4 -11.37 26.86 -25.59
N VAL A 5 -10.48 27.74 -25.08
CA VAL A 5 -9.46 27.38 -24.08
C VAL A 5 -10.11 27.06 -22.72
N PHE A 6 -11.24 27.70 -22.41
CA PHE A 6 -11.97 27.50 -21.16
C PHE A 6 -13.10 26.46 -21.26
N ASN A 7 -13.36 25.90 -22.45
CA ASN A 7 -14.31 24.81 -22.66
C ASN A 7 -13.59 23.45 -22.57
N TYR A 8 -12.78 23.28 -21.52
CA TYR A 8 -12.14 22.01 -21.24
C TYR A 8 -13.13 21.06 -20.59
N LYS A 9 -13.34 19.91 -21.22
CA LYS A 9 -14.20 18.84 -20.72
C LYS A 9 -13.33 17.62 -20.41
N PRO A 10 -12.95 17.39 -19.13
CA PRO A 10 -11.94 16.39 -18.78
C PRO A 10 -12.23 15.00 -19.38
N LYS A 11 -13.46 14.51 -19.19
CA LYS A 11 -13.88 13.18 -19.69
C LYS A 11 -13.77 13.02 -21.20
N GLU A 12 -13.87 14.09 -21.97
CA GLU A 12 -13.83 14.07 -23.43
C GLU A 12 -12.43 14.39 -23.98
N GLN A 13 -11.54 14.97 -23.17
CA GLN A 13 -10.31 15.61 -23.66
C GLN A 13 -9.04 15.19 -22.92
N ASP A 14 -9.11 14.42 -21.83
CA ASP A 14 -7.94 14.03 -21.03
C ASP A 14 -6.92 13.18 -21.80
N TYR A 15 -7.38 12.39 -22.78
CA TYR A 15 -6.47 11.62 -23.64
C TYR A 15 -5.45 12.51 -24.37
N ARG A 16 -5.72 13.81 -24.51
CA ARG A 16 -4.84 14.77 -25.18
C ARG A 16 -3.54 15.02 -24.40
N ILE A 17 -3.44 14.63 -23.13
CA ILE A 17 -2.17 14.72 -22.38
C ILE A 17 -1.04 13.96 -23.08
N TRP A 18 -1.36 12.87 -23.77
CA TRP A 18 -0.38 12.06 -24.51
C TRP A 18 0.10 12.69 -25.82
N LEU A 19 -0.49 13.81 -26.24
CA LEU A 19 0.01 14.61 -27.37
C LEU A 19 1.23 15.45 -26.96
N VAL A 20 1.45 15.64 -25.66
CA VAL A 20 2.59 16.38 -25.11
C VAL A 20 3.57 15.43 -24.41
N LEU A 21 3.06 14.49 -23.62
CA LEU A 21 3.85 13.49 -22.91
C LEU A 21 3.87 12.18 -23.69
N ASN A 22 5.06 11.67 -24.03
CA ASN A 22 5.16 10.33 -24.60
C ASN A 22 4.80 9.27 -23.54
N PRO A 23 3.74 8.47 -23.73
CA PRO A 23 3.34 7.45 -22.78
C PRO A 23 4.42 6.41 -22.54
N ALA A 24 5.19 6.02 -23.56
CA ALA A 24 6.25 5.02 -23.41
C ALA A 24 7.39 5.51 -22.52
N THR A 25 7.64 6.82 -22.48
CA THR A 25 8.69 7.42 -21.65
C THR A 25 8.21 7.73 -20.23
N TRP A 26 6.96 8.18 -20.08
CA TRP A 26 6.47 8.73 -18.81
C TRP A 26 5.63 7.77 -17.97
N LEU A 27 5.09 6.68 -18.55
CA LEU A 27 4.28 5.73 -17.79
C LEU A 27 5.09 5.08 -16.64
N VAL A 28 6.30 4.60 -16.92
CA VAL A 28 7.16 3.95 -15.91
C VAL A 28 7.53 4.95 -14.78
N PRO A 29 8.03 6.17 -15.07
CA PRO A 29 8.26 7.18 -14.02
C PRO A 29 7.04 7.50 -13.15
N ILE A 30 5.85 7.63 -13.74
CA ILE A 30 4.62 7.91 -12.99
C ILE A 30 4.31 6.75 -12.05
N LEU A 31 4.33 5.51 -12.55
CA LEU A 31 4.06 4.33 -11.74
C LEU A 31 5.11 4.16 -10.62
N MET A 32 6.38 4.38 -10.93
CA MET A 32 7.45 4.36 -9.93
C MET A 32 7.25 5.45 -8.86
N SER A 33 6.78 6.64 -9.24
CA SER A 33 6.53 7.72 -8.29
C SER A 33 5.40 7.37 -7.31
N VAL A 34 4.28 6.83 -7.82
CA VAL A 34 3.15 6.40 -6.97
C VAL A 34 3.55 5.19 -6.12
N PHE A 35 4.34 4.26 -6.66
CA PHE A 35 4.87 3.12 -5.92
C PHE A 35 5.77 3.56 -4.76
N LEU A 36 6.74 4.44 -5.02
CA LEU A 36 7.63 4.99 -3.99
C LEU A 36 6.84 5.77 -2.95
N LEU A 37 5.88 6.60 -3.37
CA LEU A 37 4.99 7.31 -2.46
C LEU A 37 4.21 6.33 -1.56
N GLY A 38 3.68 5.25 -2.14
CA GLY A 38 3.01 4.19 -1.39
C GLY A 38 3.91 3.58 -0.31
N ILE A 39 5.14 3.18 -0.66
CA ILE A 39 6.11 2.65 0.31
C ILE A 39 6.38 3.66 1.42
N LEU A 40 6.64 4.92 1.07
CA LEU A 40 6.96 5.96 2.04
C LEU A 40 5.83 6.21 3.03
N ILE A 41 4.58 6.26 2.54
CA ILE A 41 3.40 6.42 3.40
C ILE A 41 3.27 5.24 4.35
N HIS A 42 3.43 4.00 3.88
CA HIS A 42 3.36 2.83 4.75
C HIS A 42 4.49 2.85 5.78
N ALA A 43 5.75 3.07 5.35
CA ALA A 43 6.89 3.16 6.25
C ALA A 43 6.69 4.24 7.33
N PHE A 44 6.13 5.39 6.96
CA PHE A 44 5.78 6.44 7.91
C PHE A 44 4.69 6.01 8.89
N LEU A 45 3.60 5.40 8.41
CA LEU A 45 2.51 4.89 9.25
C LEU A 45 2.98 3.77 10.21
N PHE A 46 3.95 2.96 9.81
CA PHE A 46 4.59 1.99 10.70
C PHE A 46 5.39 2.64 11.83
N SER A 47 5.82 3.89 11.67
CA SER A 47 6.68 4.59 12.63
C SER A 47 5.94 5.51 13.60
N VAL A 48 4.69 5.87 13.31
CA VAL A 48 3.93 6.88 14.05
C VAL A 48 2.72 6.27 14.77
N SER A 49 2.57 6.60 16.04
CA SER A 49 1.38 6.27 16.85
C SER A 49 0.18 7.14 16.40
N PRO A 50 -1.06 6.62 16.43
CA PRO A 50 -1.48 5.28 16.86
C PRO A 50 -1.31 4.20 15.78
N TYR A 51 -0.99 4.60 14.55
CA TYR A 51 -1.00 3.70 13.39
C TYR A 51 -0.01 2.55 13.52
N SER A 52 1.14 2.75 14.17
CA SER A 52 2.14 1.70 14.40
C SER A 52 1.58 0.46 15.11
N GLU A 53 0.54 0.61 15.94
CA GLU A 53 -0.06 -0.49 16.72
C GLU A 53 -1.00 -1.36 15.88
N TYR A 54 -1.59 -0.82 14.80
CA TYR A 54 -2.54 -1.56 13.96
C TYR A 54 -1.94 -2.73 13.18
N TRP A 55 -0.62 -2.82 13.12
CA TRP A 55 0.11 -3.82 12.34
C TRP A 55 0.79 -4.88 13.20
N VAL A 56 0.71 -4.77 14.52
CA VAL A 56 1.20 -5.80 15.44
C VAL A 56 0.12 -6.85 15.56
N ALA A 57 0.29 -7.99 14.89
CA ALA A 57 -0.56 -9.14 15.17
C ALA A 57 -0.31 -9.58 16.62
N ASP A 58 -1.37 -9.71 17.41
CA ASP A 58 -1.29 -10.46 18.67
C ASP A 58 -0.67 -11.82 18.34
N ALA A 59 0.46 -12.12 18.98
CA ALA A 59 1.10 -13.42 18.83
C ALA A 59 0.04 -14.47 19.16
N ALA A 60 -0.26 -15.36 18.21
CA ALA A 60 -1.12 -16.51 18.48
C ALA A 60 -0.62 -17.15 19.78
N PRO A 61 -1.47 -17.37 20.78
CA PRO A 61 -1.03 -17.87 22.07
C PRO A 61 -0.21 -19.13 21.79
N ALA A 62 1.05 -19.13 22.23
CA ALA A 62 1.87 -20.32 22.16
C ALA A 62 1.07 -21.42 22.84
N VAL A 63 0.62 -22.41 22.07
CA VAL A 63 -0.03 -23.58 22.63
C VAL A 63 1.06 -24.29 23.42
N GLU A 64 1.14 -23.96 24.71
CA GLU A 64 1.98 -24.64 25.66
C GLU A 64 1.58 -26.11 25.57
N ALA A 65 2.49 -26.94 25.05
CA ALA A 65 2.24 -28.37 24.93
C ALA A 65 1.90 -28.86 26.34
N ALA A 66 0.67 -29.33 26.52
CA ALA A 66 0.22 -29.89 27.77
C ALA A 66 1.28 -30.90 28.27
N PRO A 67 1.70 -30.82 29.54
CA PRO A 67 2.70 -31.75 30.06
C PRO A 67 2.21 -33.18 29.80
N ALA A 68 3.08 -33.99 29.21
CA ALA A 68 2.79 -35.39 28.92
C ALA A 68 2.26 -36.06 30.20
N PRO A 69 1.17 -36.84 30.12
CA PRO A 69 0.65 -37.52 31.30
C PRO A 69 1.78 -38.37 31.91
N ALA A 70 2.09 -38.11 33.17
CA ALA A 70 3.06 -38.90 33.91
C ALA A 70 2.67 -40.38 33.81
N ALA A 71 3.60 -41.22 33.35
CA ALA A 71 3.41 -42.65 33.34
C ALA A 71 3.02 -43.08 34.76
N ALA A 72 1.85 -43.73 34.88
CA ALA A 72 1.42 -44.30 36.15
C ALA A 72 2.53 -45.23 36.67
N PRO A 73 2.88 -45.16 37.97
CA PRO A 73 3.86 -46.08 38.53
C PRO A 73 3.30 -47.51 38.36
N ALA A 74 4.14 -48.40 37.84
CA ALA A 74 3.86 -49.83 37.91
C ALA A 74 4.11 -50.30 39.34
N GLU A 75 3.16 -51.11 39.83
CA GLU A 75 3.04 -51.81 41.12
C GLU A 75 2.37 -51.07 42.28
#